data_AF-A0A024JZ66-F1
#
_entry.id   AF-A0A024JZ66-F1
#
_cell.length_a   1.000
_cell.length_b   1.000
_cell.length_c   1.000
_cell.angle_alpha   90.00
_cell.angle_beta   90.00
_cell.angle_gamma   90.00
#
_symmetry.space_group_name_H-M   'P 1'
#
loop_
_entity.id
_entity.type
_entity.pdbx_description
1 polymer ?
#
loop_
_entity_poly.entity_id
_entity_poly.type
_entity_poly.pdbx_seq_one_letter_code
_entity_poly.pdbx_strand_id
1 'polypeptide(L)'
;MVQLQETMRPRLRAVLRTMVRASAPRPAAAKRAAKDLRRSLWPAVAAEIRWAFTPPRTWLMGVVANLIFAVGWLAVQPLTLGRHQDWVVLVGTYFSSWILADVTTTNLLGADHYRVLAAVSAGVPFWRVLVIKNLALLVIVGLPTLVTAVVLTLWLETPARLAITIPTVAVPIVSWLGVGNFFSVLHPVGVAPLTRRWRQRGDRRRTRGWIVALTLPYALYYLADPMNGVEHQLLWTRVPALIWPVFGRDTKSSVHLGIALAVWAAGTLAAVLWVRKRGLRVR
;
A
#
# COMPACT_ATOMS: atom_id res chain seq x y z
N MET A 1 -13.87 -21.67 -38.47
CA MET A 1 -14.33 -22.16 -37.16
C MET A 1 -13.34 -23.22 -36.69
N VAL A 2 -12.34 -22.83 -35.89
CA VAL A 2 -11.20 -23.69 -35.55
C VAL A 2 -11.41 -24.30 -34.17
N GLN A 3 -11.38 -25.63 -34.12
CA GLN A 3 -11.44 -26.52 -32.95
C GLN A 3 -10.27 -26.28 -31.99
N LEU A 4 -10.35 -25.22 -31.17
CA LEU A 4 -9.37 -24.92 -30.11
C LEU A 4 -9.96 -25.06 -28.70
N GLN A 5 -10.96 -25.95 -28.53
CA GLN A 5 -11.74 -26.01 -27.29
C GLN A 5 -11.56 -27.30 -26.45
N GLU A 6 -10.85 -28.32 -26.94
CA GLU A 6 -10.72 -29.61 -26.25
C GLU A 6 -9.27 -30.01 -26.05
N THR A 7 -8.65 -29.56 -24.95
CA THR A 7 -7.57 -30.27 -24.22
C THR A 7 -7.01 -29.46 -23.04
N MET A 8 -7.86 -28.73 -22.31
CA MET A 8 -7.43 -28.26 -20.99
C MET A 8 -7.43 -29.47 -20.02
N ARG A 9 -6.23 -30.03 -19.77
CA ARG A 9 -5.98 -31.19 -18.89
C ARG A 9 -6.82 -31.10 -17.60
N PRO A 10 -7.51 -32.18 -17.17
CA PRO A 10 -8.43 -32.16 -16.02
C PRO A 10 -7.78 -31.67 -14.71
N ARG A 11 -6.48 -31.92 -14.52
CA ARG A 11 -5.70 -31.39 -13.39
C ARG A 11 -5.62 -29.86 -13.39
N LEU A 12 -5.45 -29.24 -14.56
CA LEU A 12 -5.39 -27.78 -14.71
C LEU A 12 -6.75 -27.14 -14.40
N ARG A 13 -7.84 -27.78 -14.82
CA ARG A 13 -9.21 -27.34 -14.46
C ARG A 13 -9.49 -27.48 -12.96
N ALA A 14 -9.00 -28.54 -12.32
CA ALA A 14 -9.14 -28.73 -10.87
C ALA A 14 -8.36 -27.65 -10.09
N VAL A 15 -7.10 -27.40 -10.46
CA VAL A 15 -6.27 -26.34 -9.86
C VAL A 15 -6.93 -24.97 -10.04
N LEU A 16 -7.39 -24.65 -11.25
CA LEU A 16 -8.09 -23.38 -11.51
C LEU A 16 -9.38 -23.24 -10.69
N ARG A 17 -10.17 -24.31 -10.54
CA ARG A 17 -11.38 -24.27 -9.70
C ARG A 17 -11.04 -24.08 -8.22
N THR A 18 -10.00 -24.72 -7.73
CA THR A 18 -9.52 -24.55 -6.34
C THR A 18 -9.00 -23.14 -6.11
N MET A 19 -8.20 -22.60 -7.03
CA MET A 19 -7.75 -21.21 -6.99
C MET A 19 -8.92 -20.22 -7.05
N VAL A 20 -9.89 -20.41 -7.95
CA VAL A 20 -11.08 -19.56 -8.04
C VAL A 20 -11.92 -19.60 -6.77
N ARG A 21 -12.09 -20.76 -6.15
CA ARG A 21 -12.78 -20.89 -4.85
C ARG A 21 -11.99 -20.26 -3.70
N ALA A 22 -10.67 -20.42 -3.70
CA ALA A 22 -9.79 -19.84 -2.70
C ALA A 22 -9.74 -18.30 -2.78
N SER A 23 -9.91 -17.73 -3.98
CA SER A 23 -9.93 -16.28 -4.22
C SER A 23 -11.33 -15.65 -4.16
N ALA A 24 -12.38 -16.43 -3.88
CA ALA A 24 -13.75 -15.93 -3.87
C ALA A 24 -14.02 -15.02 -2.66
N PRO A 25 -14.69 -13.85 -2.85
CA PRO A 25 -15.10 -13.00 -1.74
C PRO A 25 -15.99 -13.74 -0.74
N ARG A 26 -15.75 -13.56 0.56
CA ARG A 26 -16.54 -14.17 1.65
C ARG A 26 -17.30 -13.09 2.45
N PRO A 27 -18.39 -12.52 1.91
CA PRO A 27 -19.03 -11.33 2.48
C PRO A 27 -19.61 -11.57 3.88
N ALA A 28 -20.15 -12.76 4.17
CA ALA A 28 -20.69 -13.08 5.50
C ALA A 28 -19.59 -13.21 6.57
N ALA A 29 -18.45 -13.81 6.23
CA ALA A 29 -17.30 -13.88 7.13
C ALA A 29 -16.72 -12.48 7.38
N ALA A 30 -16.60 -11.68 6.31
CA ALA A 30 -16.17 -10.29 6.39
C ALA A 30 -17.10 -9.49 7.33
N LYS A 31 -18.41 -9.45 7.09
CA LYS A 31 -19.36 -8.72 7.95
C LYS A 31 -19.28 -9.14 9.43
N ARG A 32 -19.09 -10.43 9.73
CA ARG A 32 -18.91 -10.91 11.11
C ARG A 32 -17.61 -10.43 11.74
N ALA A 33 -16.52 -10.37 10.98
CA ALA A 33 -15.22 -9.87 11.44
C ALA A 33 -15.17 -8.34 11.56
N ALA A 34 -16.23 -7.61 11.15
CA ALA A 34 -16.32 -6.16 11.35
C ALA A 34 -16.42 -5.78 12.85
N LYS A 35 -16.98 -6.68 13.68
CA LYS A 35 -17.07 -6.48 15.14
C LYS A 35 -15.70 -6.31 15.80
N ASP A 36 -14.65 -6.85 15.20
CA ASP A 36 -13.30 -6.79 15.78
C ASP A 36 -12.73 -5.37 15.72
N LEU A 37 -13.20 -4.53 14.79
CA LEU A 37 -12.82 -3.11 14.71
C LEU A 37 -13.41 -2.25 15.86
N ARG A 38 -14.39 -2.79 16.61
CA ARG A 38 -14.95 -2.15 17.82
C ARG A 38 -14.13 -2.41 19.07
N ARG A 39 -13.27 -3.44 19.09
CA ARG A 39 -12.42 -3.76 20.24
C ARG A 39 -11.43 -2.62 20.52
N SER A 40 -10.80 -2.62 21.69
CA SER A 40 -9.68 -1.71 22.00
C SER A 40 -8.58 -1.78 20.92
N LEU A 41 -7.77 -0.72 20.81
CA LEU A 41 -6.89 -0.51 19.67
C LEU A 41 -5.99 -1.71 19.37
N TRP A 42 -5.25 -2.22 20.36
CA TRP A 42 -4.31 -3.32 20.15
C TRP A 42 -4.97 -4.64 19.78
N PRO A 43 -6.03 -5.11 20.47
CA PRO A 43 -6.79 -6.27 20.00
C PRO A 43 -7.41 -6.11 18.61
N ALA A 44 -7.83 -4.88 18.24
CA ALA A 44 -8.35 -4.62 16.90
C ALA A 44 -7.25 -4.71 15.84
N VAL A 45 -6.05 -4.20 16.12
CA VAL A 45 -4.87 -4.33 15.25
C VAL A 45 -4.45 -5.79 15.11
N ALA A 46 -4.39 -6.56 16.21
CA ALA A 46 -4.08 -7.98 16.16
C ALA A 46 -5.12 -8.78 15.35
N ALA A 47 -6.41 -8.45 15.50
CA ALA A 47 -7.47 -9.04 14.70
C ALA A 47 -7.36 -8.65 13.22
N GLU A 48 -6.96 -7.42 12.91
CA GLU A 48 -6.74 -6.97 11.54
C GLU A 48 -5.56 -7.69 10.89
N ILE A 49 -4.46 -7.88 11.63
CA ILE A 49 -3.31 -8.67 11.18
C ILE A 49 -3.75 -10.11 10.90
N ARG A 50 -4.46 -10.75 11.83
CA ARG A 50 -5.00 -12.10 11.64
C ARG A 50 -5.92 -12.17 10.41
N TRP A 51 -6.75 -11.15 10.20
CA TRP A 51 -7.63 -11.07 9.03
C TRP A 51 -6.85 -10.97 7.72
N ALA A 52 -5.78 -10.18 7.67
CA ALA A 52 -4.94 -10.04 6.47
C ALA A 52 -4.39 -11.38 5.96
N PHE A 53 -4.09 -12.31 6.88
CA PHE A 53 -3.62 -13.67 6.55
C PHE A 53 -4.75 -14.71 6.40
N THR A 54 -6.01 -14.31 6.60
CA THR A 54 -7.17 -15.18 6.42
C THR A 54 -7.54 -15.29 4.93
N PRO A 55 -7.81 -16.50 4.40
CA PRO A 55 -8.26 -16.68 3.01
C PRO A 55 -9.52 -15.84 2.70
N PRO A 56 -9.56 -15.08 1.59
CA PRO A 56 -8.83 -15.30 0.33
C PRO A 56 -7.44 -14.62 0.18
N ARG A 57 -6.86 -14.00 1.22
CA ARG A 57 -5.53 -13.33 1.18
C ARG A 57 -5.33 -12.42 -0.05
N THR A 58 -6.39 -11.73 -0.48
CA THR A 58 -6.39 -10.90 -1.70
C THR A 58 -5.40 -9.74 -1.64
N TRP A 59 -5.20 -9.24 -0.43
CA TRP A 59 -4.09 -8.37 -0.07
C TRP A 59 -2.73 -8.91 -0.51
N LEU A 60 -2.43 -10.14 -0.08
CA LEU A 60 -1.13 -10.77 -0.26
C LEU A 60 -0.85 -11.03 -1.74
N MET A 61 -1.89 -11.33 -2.53
CA MET A 61 -1.75 -11.42 -3.99
C MET A 61 -1.32 -10.08 -4.61
N GLY A 62 -1.84 -8.95 -4.11
CA GLY A 62 -1.39 -7.61 -4.52
C GLY A 62 0.07 -7.38 -4.15
N VAL A 63 0.44 -7.63 -2.90
CA VAL A 63 1.84 -7.52 -2.42
C VAL A 63 2.78 -8.38 -3.27
N VAL A 64 2.44 -9.64 -3.53
CA VAL A 64 3.26 -10.57 -4.33
C VAL A 64 3.34 -10.12 -5.80
N ALA A 65 2.25 -9.66 -6.39
CA ALA A 65 2.27 -9.13 -7.75
C ALA A 65 3.20 -7.92 -7.85
N ASN A 66 3.12 -6.99 -6.90
CA ASN A 66 4.01 -5.83 -6.85
C ASN A 66 5.46 -6.21 -6.59
N LEU A 67 5.69 -7.21 -5.74
CA LEU A 67 7.03 -7.75 -5.51
C LEU A 67 7.63 -8.28 -6.82
N ILE A 68 6.85 -9.02 -7.61
CA ILE A 68 7.28 -9.51 -8.93
C ILE A 68 7.57 -8.35 -9.88
N PHE A 69 6.70 -7.32 -9.94
CA PHE A 69 6.95 -6.14 -10.78
C PHE A 69 8.19 -5.36 -10.35
N ALA A 70 8.39 -5.17 -9.05
CA ALA A 70 9.56 -4.50 -8.50
C ALA A 70 10.85 -5.26 -8.83
N VAL A 71 10.87 -6.58 -8.65
CA VAL A 71 12.00 -7.44 -9.03
C VAL A 71 12.23 -7.44 -10.55
N GLY A 72 11.15 -7.54 -11.34
CA GLY A 72 11.24 -7.51 -12.81
C GLY A 72 11.79 -6.20 -13.34
N TRP A 73 11.44 -5.08 -12.72
CA TRP A 73 12.00 -3.78 -13.08
C TRP A 73 13.48 -3.65 -12.76
N LEU A 74 13.91 -4.14 -11.59
CA LEU A 74 15.33 -4.20 -11.22
C LEU A 74 16.15 -5.05 -12.20
N ALA A 75 15.53 -6.02 -12.88
CA ALA A 75 16.16 -6.82 -13.92
C ALA A 75 16.25 -6.10 -15.28
N VAL A 76 15.30 -5.21 -15.62
CA VAL A 76 15.26 -4.48 -16.91
C VAL A 76 16.08 -3.19 -16.88
N GLN A 77 16.07 -2.49 -15.75
CA GLN A 77 16.99 -1.38 -15.47
C GLN A 77 18.01 -1.90 -14.45
N PRO A 78 19.04 -2.66 -14.88
CA PRO A 78 20.18 -2.88 -14.01
C PRO A 78 20.69 -1.48 -13.65
N LEU A 79 20.71 -1.16 -12.37
CA LEU A 79 21.15 0.11 -11.81
C LEU A 79 22.63 0.37 -12.17
N THR A 80 22.89 0.75 -13.42
CA THR A 80 24.19 1.21 -13.90
C THR A 80 24.32 2.69 -13.55
N LEU A 81 24.51 2.97 -12.27
CA LEU A 81 24.99 4.26 -11.78
C LEU A 81 26.17 3.94 -10.88
N GLY A 82 27.38 4.22 -11.38
CA GLY A 82 28.68 3.80 -10.84
C GLY A 82 29.09 4.42 -9.51
N ARG A 83 28.24 4.33 -8.48
CA ARG A 83 28.59 4.60 -7.09
C ARG A 83 27.95 3.54 -6.20
N HIS A 84 28.78 2.62 -5.71
CA HIS A 84 28.41 1.55 -4.78
C HIS A 84 27.82 2.03 -3.43
N GLN A 85 27.76 3.33 -3.17
CA GLN A 85 27.42 3.87 -1.85
C GLN A 85 25.94 3.88 -1.49
N ASP A 86 24.98 3.66 -2.39
CA ASP A 86 23.55 3.79 -2.04
C ASP A 86 22.71 2.55 -2.36
N TRP A 87 23.31 1.38 -2.61
CA TRP A 87 22.55 0.19 -3.00
C TRP A 87 21.50 -0.22 -1.95
N VAL A 88 21.85 -0.22 -0.66
CA VAL A 88 20.93 -0.62 0.42
C VAL A 88 19.82 0.40 0.64
N VAL A 89 20.15 1.69 0.59
CA VAL A 89 19.19 2.79 0.78
C VAL A 89 18.27 2.87 -0.43
N LEU A 90 18.80 2.73 -1.64
CA LEU A 90 18.06 2.77 -2.88
C LEU A 90 17.14 1.56 -2.99
N VAL A 91 17.63 0.34 -2.75
CA VAL A 91 16.77 -0.86 -2.71
C VAL A 91 15.73 -0.72 -1.59
N GLY A 92 16.10 -0.34 -0.38
CA GLY A 92 15.17 -0.18 0.74
C GLY A 92 14.08 0.87 0.50
N THR A 93 14.44 2.03 -0.05
CA THR A 93 13.53 3.15 -0.30
C THR A 93 12.69 2.94 -1.56
N TYR A 94 13.25 2.39 -2.64
CA TYR A 94 12.49 2.03 -3.83
C TYR A 94 11.53 0.88 -3.53
N PHE A 95 11.99 -0.16 -2.83
CA PHE A 95 11.16 -1.30 -2.46
C PHE A 95 10.04 -0.89 -1.49
N SER A 96 10.36 -0.09 -0.49
CA SER A 96 9.38 0.52 0.42
C SER A 96 8.36 1.35 -0.35
N SER A 97 8.82 2.30 -1.15
CA SER A 97 7.93 3.20 -1.90
C SER A 97 7.05 2.45 -2.87
N TRP A 98 7.58 1.45 -3.58
CA TRP A 98 6.83 0.74 -4.61
C TRP A 98 5.79 -0.22 -4.02
N ILE A 99 6.19 -1.04 -3.04
CA ILE A 99 5.29 -2.01 -2.44
C ILE A 99 4.22 -1.31 -1.59
N LEU A 100 4.60 -0.29 -0.81
CA LEU A 100 3.60 0.43 -0.02
C LEU A 100 2.68 1.26 -0.92
N ALA A 101 3.20 2.00 -1.91
CA ALA A 101 2.37 2.87 -2.75
C ALA A 101 1.20 2.10 -3.37
N ASP A 102 1.45 0.93 -3.96
CA ASP A 102 0.36 0.19 -4.60
C ASP A 102 -0.60 -0.42 -3.59
N VAL A 103 -0.09 -1.04 -2.53
CA VAL A 103 -0.94 -1.71 -1.54
C VAL A 103 -1.80 -0.73 -0.74
N THR A 104 -1.26 0.44 -0.39
CA THR A 104 -1.99 1.46 0.39
C THR A 104 -2.90 2.31 -0.49
N THR A 105 -2.50 2.64 -1.72
CA THR A 105 -3.26 3.54 -2.61
C THR A 105 -4.40 2.83 -3.32
N THR A 106 -4.24 1.56 -3.72
CA THR A 106 -5.22 0.92 -4.61
C THR A 106 -6.31 0.16 -3.90
N ASN A 107 -6.10 -0.28 -2.65
CA ASN A 107 -6.95 -1.36 -2.17
C ASN A 107 -7.07 -1.58 -0.66
N LEU A 108 -6.57 -0.69 0.20
CA LEU A 108 -6.70 -0.91 1.65
C LEU A 108 -8.17 -1.00 2.10
N LEU A 109 -9.02 -0.13 1.54
CA LEU A 109 -10.46 -0.10 1.83
C LEU A 109 -11.29 -0.87 0.79
N GLY A 110 -10.87 -0.85 -0.48
CA GLY A 110 -11.54 -1.58 -1.56
C GLY A 110 -11.51 -3.10 -1.34
N ALA A 111 -10.39 -3.62 -0.83
CA ALA A 111 -10.23 -5.05 -0.64
C ALA A 111 -11.13 -5.59 0.47
N ASP A 112 -11.36 -4.77 1.49
CA ASP A 112 -12.05 -5.13 2.71
C ASP A 112 -13.39 -4.38 2.88
N HIS A 113 -13.97 -3.94 1.75
CA HIS A 113 -15.12 -3.05 1.74
C HIS A 113 -16.32 -3.61 2.52
N TYR A 114 -16.57 -4.92 2.50
CA TYR A 114 -17.66 -5.52 3.27
C TYR A 114 -17.48 -5.35 4.79
N ARG A 115 -16.25 -5.43 5.31
CA ARG A 115 -15.93 -5.18 6.74
C ARG A 115 -15.98 -3.72 7.08
N VAL A 116 -15.37 -2.88 6.25
CA VAL A 116 -15.31 -1.43 6.46
C VAL A 116 -16.72 -0.83 6.47
N LEU A 117 -17.55 -1.17 5.48
CA LEU A 117 -18.94 -0.70 5.42
C LEU A 117 -19.75 -1.19 6.61
N ALA A 118 -19.62 -2.46 7.00
CA ALA A 118 -20.33 -3.02 8.14
C ALA A 118 -19.91 -2.37 9.48
N ALA A 119 -18.62 -2.10 9.66
CA ALA A 119 -18.11 -1.44 10.86
C ALA A 119 -18.59 0.02 10.95
N VAL A 120 -18.51 0.77 9.85
CA VAL A 120 -18.98 2.16 9.80
C VAL A 120 -20.50 2.22 10.01
N SER A 121 -21.27 1.31 9.41
CA SER A 121 -22.73 1.23 9.64
C SER A 121 -23.08 0.85 11.09
N ALA A 122 -22.19 0.14 11.77
CA ALA A 122 -22.34 -0.23 13.18
C ALA A 122 -21.84 0.87 14.14
N GLY A 123 -21.56 2.08 13.64
CA GLY A 123 -21.16 3.24 14.44
C GLY A 123 -19.67 3.34 14.75
N VAL A 124 -18.80 2.51 14.14
CA VAL A 124 -17.35 2.67 14.29
C VAL A 124 -16.90 3.95 13.57
N PRO A 125 -16.23 4.89 14.25
CA PRO A 125 -15.79 6.11 13.60
C PRO A 125 -14.74 5.79 12.52
N PHE A 126 -14.89 6.41 11.35
CA PHE A 126 -14.08 6.07 10.17
C PHE A 126 -12.58 6.30 10.39
N TRP A 127 -12.19 7.35 11.12
CA TRP A 127 -10.78 7.60 11.47
C TRP A 127 -10.15 6.43 12.22
N ARG A 128 -10.92 5.74 13.09
CA ARG A 128 -10.44 4.58 13.85
C ARG A 128 -10.18 3.40 12.92
N VAL A 129 -11.04 3.19 11.92
CA VAL A 129 -10.83 2.16 10.89
C VAL A 129 -9.53 2.42 10.14
N LEU A 130 -9.26 3.67 9.74
CA LEU A 130 -8.02 4.05 9.07
C LEU A 130 -6.79 3.82 9.95
N VAL A 131 -6.84 4.23 11.23
CA VAL A 131 -5.73 4.04 12.16
C VAL A 131 -5.42 2.56 12.36
N ILE A 132 -6.44 1.72 12.63
CA ILE A 132 -6.25 0.26 12.81
C ILE A 132 -5.62 -0.35 11.56
N LYS A 133 -6.13 0.01 10.37
CA LYS A 133 -5.62 -0.50 9.09
C LYS A 133 -4.19 -0.07 8.83
N ASN A 134 -3.85 1.19 9.10
CA ASN A 134 -2.49 1.70 8.95
C ASN A 134 -1.50 1.06 9.92
N LEU A 135 -1.90 0.81 11.17
CA LEU A 135 -1.06 0.09 12.14
C LEU A 135 -0.84 -1.35 11.72
N ALA A 136 -1.88 -2.06 11.26
CA ALA A 136 -1.73 -3.42 10.74
C ALA A 136 -0.79 -3.45 9.52
N LEU A 137 -0.94 -2.48 8.62
CA LEU A 137 -0.05 -2.26 7.47
C LEU A 137 1.40 -2.01 7.84
N LEU A 138 1.60 -1.12 8.80
CA LEU A 138 2.91 -0.78 9.33
C LEU A 138 3.57 -2.04 9.90
N VAL A 139 2.83 -2.88 10.64
CA VAL A 139 3.37 -4.13 11.20
C VAL A 139 3.64 -5.18 10.12
N ILE A 140 2.77 -5.34 9.14
CA ILE A 140 2.89 -6.42 8.14
C ILE A 140 3.91 -6.09 7.04
N VAL A 141 4.02 -4.83 6.64
CA VAL A 141 4.83 -4.41 5.49
C VAL A 141 5.91 -3.43 5.91
N GLY A 142 5.54 -2.38 6.65
CA GLY A 142 6.48 -1.31 7.02
C GLY A 142 7.64 -1.79 7.89
N LEU A 143 7.36 -2.48 9.00
CA LEU A 143 8.37 -2.98 9.94
C LEU A 143 9.28 -4.02 9.29
N PRO A 144 8.79 -5.06 8.58
CA PRO A 144 9.68 -5.98 7.87
C PRO A 144 10.57 -5.29 6.84
N THR A 145 10.06 -4.28 6.13
CA THR A 145 10.86 -3.49 5.17
C THR A 145 11.95 -2.70 5.90
N LEU A 146 11.60 -2.02 6.99
CA LEU A 146 12.57 -1.26 7.80
C LEU A 146 13.63 -2.17 8.43
N VAL A 147 13.22 -3.30 9.00
CA VAL A 147 14.13 -4.30 9.57
C VAL A 147 15.07 -4.85 8.51
N THR A 148 14.55 -5.16 7.31
CA THR A 148 15.38 -5.63 6.19
C THR A 148 16.42 -4.58 5.81
N ALA A 149 16.03 -3.30 5.71
CA ALA A 149 16.96 -2.22 5.41
C ALA A 149 18.03 -2.06 6.50
N VAL A 150 17.66 -2.17 7.78
CA VAL A 150 18.61 -2.13 8.91
C VAL A 150 19.59 -3.30 8.84
N VAL A 151 19.10 -4.52 8.64
CA VAL A 151 19.94 -5.73 8.55
C VAL A 151 20.91 -5.62 7.38
N LEU A 152 20.43 -5.23 6.20
CA LEU A 152 21.29 -5.04 5.02
C LEU A 152 22.33 -3.95 5.23
N THR A 153 21.98 -2.87 5.93
CA THR A 153 22.93 -1.78 6.23
C THR A 153 24.01 -2.26 7.19
N LEU A 154 23.64 -3.01 8.23
CA LEU A 154 24.62 -3.58 9.16
C LEU A 154 25.53 -4.64 8.51
N TRP A 155 25.04 -5.32 7.47
CA TRP A 155 25.79 -6.35 6.76
C TRP A 155 26.73 -5.79 5.69
N LEU A 156 26.33 -4.71 5.00
CA LEU A 156 27.01 -4.21 3.80
C LEU A 156 27.70 -2.86 4.01
N GLU A 157 27.37 -2.14 5.10
CA GLU A 157 27.80 -0.77 5.36
C GLU A 157 28.21 -0.60 6.84
N THR A 158 28.62 0.61 7.22
CA THR A 158 28.98 0.92 8.61
C THR A 158 27.73 1.18 9.48
N PRO A 159 27.75 0.84 10.79
CA PRO A 159 26.61 1.11 11.69
C PRO A 159 26.19 2.59 11.75
N ALA A 160 27.11 3.53 11.52
CA ALA A 160 26.82 4.96 11.44
C ALA A 160 25.80 5.30 10.33
N ARG A 161 25.74 4.50 9.25
CA ARG A 161 24.75 4.69 8.18
C ARG A 161 23.31 4.42 8.59
N LEU A 162 23.07 3.78 9.74
CA LEU A 162 21.71 3.58 10.24
C LEU A 162 20.99 4.92 10.51
N ALA A 163 21.73 5.96 10.91
CA ALA A 163 21.19 7.30 11.13
C ALA A 163 20.61 7.94 9.86
N ILE A 164 21.03 7.47 8.68
CA ILE A 164 20.53 7.90 7.37
C ILE A 164 19.49 6.91 6.84
N THR A 165 19.75 5.60 6.97
CA THR A 165 18.91 4.54 6.41
C THR A 165 17.53 4.52 7.06
N ILE A 166 17.47 4.55 8.40
CA ILE A 166 16.20 4.44 9.12
C ILE A 166 15.23 5.56 8.71
N PRO A 167 15.61 6.86 8.75
CA PRO A 167 14.75 7.94 8.29
C PRO A 167 14.39 7.84 6.81
N THR A 168 15.36 7.51 5.95
CA THR A 168 15.17 7.43 4.49
C THR A 168 14.19 6.32 4.08
N VAL A 169 14.03 5.28 4.90
CA VAL A 169 13.03 4.21 4.69
C VAL A 169 11.73 4.50 5.43
N ALA A 170 11.79 5.03 6.66
CA ALA A 170 10.61 5.31 7.48
C ALA A 170 9.72 6.42 6.90
N VAL A 171 10.33 7.46 6.31
CA VAL A 171 9.62 8.60 5.72
C VAL A 171 8.65 8.16 4.61
N PRO A 172 9.08 7.43 3.56
CA PRO A 172 8.17 6.88 2.56
C PRO A 172 7.08 5.99 3.18
N ILE A 173 7.42 5.16 4.17
CA ILE A 173 6.44 4.28 4.82
C ILE A 173 5.28 5.12 5.38
N VAL A 174 5.59 6.13 6.19
CA VAL A 174 4.59 6.97 6.85
C VAL A 174 3.82 7.82 5.83
N SER A 175 4.51 8.44 4.88
CA SER A 175 3.89 9.26 3.84
C SER A 175 2.89 8.46 2.98
N TRP A 176 3.25 7.25 2.56
CA TRP A 176 2.39 6.40 1.73
C TRP A 176 1.18 5.84 2.48
N LEU A 177 1.26 5.66 3.80
CA LEU A 177 0.06 5.36 4.60
C LEU A 177 -0.95 6.52 4.54
N GLY A 178 -0.45 7.77 4.57
CA GLY A 178 -1.27 8.98 4.46
C GLY A 178 -1.96 9.13 3.11
N VAL A 179 -1.14 9.11 2.07
CA VAL A 179 -1.58 9.18 0.67
C VAL A 179 -2.56 8.04 0.37
N GLY A 180 -2.24 6.83 0.84
CA GLY A 180 -3.07 5.65 0.69
C GLY A 180 -4.46 5.79 1.32
N ASN A 181 -4.57 6.41 2.50
CA ASN A 181 -5.87 6.67 3.14
C ASN A 181 -6.79 7.50 2.23
N PHE A 182 -6.24 8.57 1.65
CA PHE A 182 -7.00 9.49 0.82
C PHE A 182 -7.45 8.82 -0.49
N PHE A 183 -6.51 8.19 -1.21
CA PHE A 183 -6.83 7.54 -2.48
C PHE A 183 -7.70 6.30 -2.33
N SER A 184 -7.55 5.54 -1.23
CA SER A 184 -8.44 4.42 -0.89
C SER A 184 -9.90 4.85 -0.70
N VAL A 185 -10.16 6.13 -0.35
CA VAL A 185 -11.51 6.69 -0.23
C VAL A 185 -11.99 7.31 -1.55
N LEU A 186 -11.10 7.90 -2.33
CA LEU A 186 -11.45 8.46 -3.65
C LEU A 186 -11.80 7.37 -4.66
N HIS A 187 -11.06 6.26 -4.65
CA HIS A 187 -11.20 5.21 -5.64
C HIS A 187 -11.23 3.79 -5.02
N PRO A 188 -12.19 3.48 -4.12
CA PRO A 188 -12.34 2.14 -3.54
C PRO A 188 -12.82 1.15 -4.61
N VAL A 189 -11.90 0.32 -5.12
CA VAL A 189 -12.24 -0.75 -6.06
C VAL A 189 -12.46 -2.05 -5.32
N GLY A 190 -13.67 -2.62 -5.42
CA GLY A 190 -13.94 -3.93 -4.82
C GLY A 190 -13.09 -5.05 -5.42
N VAL A 191 -12.65 -6.01 -4.59
CA VAL A 191 -12.04 -7.25 -5.12
C VAL A 191 -13.08 -8.03 -5.90
N ALA A 192 -12.82 -8.23 -7.19
CA ALA A 192 -13.56 -9.18 -8.01
C ALA A 192 -12.57 -10.18 -8.63
N PRO A 193 -12.88 -11.49 -8.62
CA PRO A 193 -12.01 -12.47 -9.25
C PRO A 193 -11.81 -12.15 -10.74
N LEU A 194 -10.59 -12.35 -11.25
CA LEU A 194 -10.22 -12.05 -12.64
C LEU A 194 -11.15 -12.70 -13.66
N THR A 195 -11.65 -13.91 -13.37
CA THR A 195 -12.64 -14.60 -14.21
C THR A 195 -13.97 -13.85 -14.31
N ARG A 196 -14.43 -13.24 -13.22
CA ARG A 196 -15.63 -12.40 -13.20
C ARG A 196 -15.38 -11.08 -13.93
N ARG A 197 -14.21 -10.48 -13.78
CA ARG A 197 -13.80 -9.28 -14.55
C ARG A 197 -13.71 -9.57 -16.05
N TRP A 198 -13.16 -10.71 -16.43
CA TRP A 198 -13.06 -11.16 -17.81
C TRP A 198 -14.44 -11.41 -18.44
N ARG A 199 -15.36 -12.02 -17.69
CA ARG A 199 -16.77 -12.17 -18.12
C ARG A 199 -17.49 -10.82 -18.24
N GLN A 200 -17.10 -9.83 -17.45
CA GLN A 200 -17.67 -8.48 -17.45
C GLN A 200 -16.87 -7.47 -18.28
N ARG A 201 -15.97 -7.94 -19.17
CA ARG A 201 -15.07 -7.05 -19.95
C ARG A 201 -15.78 -5.98 -20.79
N GLY A 202 -17.06 -6.20 -21.13
CA GLY A 202 -17.89 -5.24 -21.86
C GLY A 202 -18.28 -3.99 -21.05
N ASP A 203 -18.20 -4.03 -19.72
CA ASP A 203 -18.46 -2.86 -18.88
C ASP A 203 -17.24 -1.93 -18.86
N ARG A 204 -17.20 -1.00 -19.82
CA ARG A 204 -16.09 -0.05 -19.98
C ARG A 204 -15.87 0.82 -18.74
N ARG A 205 -16.92 1.18 -17.98
CA ARG A 205 -16.78 2.02 -16.78
C ARG A 205 -16.08 1.26 -15.67
N ARG A 206 -16.45 0.00 -15.46
CA ARG A 206 -15.84 -0.85 -14.43
C ARG A 206 -14.41 -1.23 -14.77
N THR A 207 -14.13 -1.55 -16.03
CA THR A 207 -12.78 -1.84 -16.53
C THR A 207 -11.88 -0.61 -16.41
N ARG A 208 -12.35 0.59 -16.78
CA ARG A 208 -11.60 1.84 -16.60
C ARG A 208 -11.28 2.11 -15.13
N GLY A 209 -12.25 1.97 -14.23
CA GLY A 209 -11.99 2.15 -12.79
C GLY A 209 -10.95 1.15 -12.26
N TRP A 210 -10.99 -0.09 -12.73
CA TRP A 210 -9.98 -1.09 -12.36
C TRP A 210 -8.59 -0.76 -12.91
N ILE A 211 -8.48 -0.34 -14.17
CA ILE A 211 -7.20 0.07 -14.78
C ILE A 211 -6.67 1.30 -14.04
N VAL A 212 -7.50 2.30 -13.76
CA VAL A 212 -7.09 3.47 -12.99
C VAL A 212 -6.56 3.05 -11.63
N ALA A 213 -7.25 2.16 -10.91
CA ALA A 213 -6.72 1.67 -9.64
C ALA A 213 -5.39 0.93 -9.81
N LEU A 214 -5.19 0.15 -10.86
CA LEU A 214 -3.88 -0.48 -11.12
C LEU A 214 -2.79 0.52 -11.48
N THR A 215 -3.10 1.57 -12.24
CA THR A 215 -2.09 2.51 -12.75
C THR A 215 -1.83 3.67 -11.79
N LEU A 216 -2.78 3.98 -10.91
CA LEU A 216 -2.75 5.13 -10.01
C LEU A 216 -1.53 5.15 -9.10
N PRO A 217 -1.07 4.05 -8.49
CA PRO A 217 0.15 4.05 -7.68
C PRO A 217 1.38 4.34 -8.49
N TYR A 218 1.44 3.84 -9.73
CA TYR A 218 2.58 4.07 -10.62
C TYR A 218 2.59 5.52 -11.11
N ALA A 219 1.43 6.09 -11.43
CA ALA A 219 1.28 7.49 -11.77
C ALA A 219 1.60 8.41 -10.57
N LEU A 220 1.11 8.08 -9.38
CA LEU A 220 1.42 8.80 -8.15
C LEU A 220 2.88 8.63 -7.76
N TYR A 221 3.48 7.47 -7.98
CA TYR A 221 4.90 7.26 -7.77
C TYR A 221 5.72 8.16 -8.70
N TYR A 222 5.32 8.31 -9.96
CA TYR A 222 6.00 9.21 -10.90
C TYR A 222 5.81 10.69 -10.57
N LEU A 223 4.63 11.09 -10.09
CA LEU A 223 4.32 12.48 -9.73
C LEU A 223 4.90 12.87 -8.36
N ALA A 224 4.72 11.99 -7.37
CA ALA A 224 5.12 12.18 -5.99
C ALA A 224 6.48 11.55 -5.68
N ASP A 225 7.29 11.24 -6.71
CA ASP A 225 8.58 10.57 -6.57
C ASP A 225 9.40 11.27 -5.47
N PRO A 226 9.55 10.62 -4.30
CA PRO A 226 10.24 11.20 -3.18
C PRO A 226 11.77 11.12 -3.36
N MET A 227 12.28 10.88 -4.57
CA MET A 227 13.71 10.95 -4.88
C MET A 227 14.04 11.96 -5.98
N ASN A 228 13.17 12.22 -6.97
CA ASN A 228 13.50 13.14 -8.08
C ASN A 228 12.32 13.93 -8.69
N GLY A 229 11.13 13.93 -8.08
CA GLY A 229 9.99 14.72 -8.58
C GLY A 229 10.16 16.23 -8.43
N VAL A 230 9.52 17.03 -9.30
CA VAL A 230 9.53 18.51 -9.22
C VAL A 230 8.93 19.00 -7.89
N GLU A 231 7.97 18.25 -7.33
CA GLU A 231 7.40 18.49 -5.99
C GLU A 231 8.35 18.07 -4.85
N HIS A 232 9.25 17.11 -5.09
CA HIS A 232 10.30 16.72 -4.15
C HIS A 232 11.31 17.86 -3.92
N GLN A 233 11.63 18.60 -4.99
CA GLN A 233 12.52 19.77 -4.89
C GLN A 233 11.95 20.87 -3.97
N LEU A 234 10.64 21.06 -3.96
CA LEU A 234 9.97 22.10 -3.18
C LEU A 234 9.69 21.66 -1.73
N LEU A 235 9.02 20.52 -1.53
CA LEU A 235 8.57 20.09 -0.19
C LEU A 235 9.68 19.43 0.64
N TRP A 236 10.63 18.76 0.00
CA TRP A 236 11.63 17.93 0.69
C TRP A 236 13.04 18.52 0.65
N THR A 237 13.31 19.49 -0.22
CA THR A 237 14.61 20.20 -0.27
C THR A 237 14.49 21.68 0.07
N ARG A 238 13.56 22.43 -0.53
CA ARG A 238 13.42 23.87 -0.22
C ARG A 238 12.83 24.17 1.14
N VAL A 239 11.79 23.45 1.58
CA VAL A 239 11.19 23.67 2.90
C VAL A 239 12.20 23.39 4.03
N PRO A 240 12.89 22.23 4.08
CA PRO A 240 13.94 22.02 5.10
C PRO A 240 15.11 23.00 5.00
N ALA A 241 15.50 23.43 3.78
CA ALA A 241 16.56 24.42 3.60
C ALA A 241 16.18 25.81 4.13
N LEU A 242 14.90 26.17 4.14
CA LEU A 242 14.41 27.44 4.66
C LEU A 242 14.41 27.49 6.21
N ILE A 243 14.20 26.34 6.85
CA ILE A 243 14.14 26.20 8.32
C ILE A 243 15.52 25.86 8.92
N TRP A 244 16.49 25.53 8.05
CA TRP A 244 17.88 25.18 8.34
C TRP A 244 18.67 26.13 9.24
N PRO A 245 18.54 27.47 9.11
CA PRO A 245 19.31 28.41 9.94
C PRO A 245 18.94 28.35 11.42
N VAL A 246 17.78 27.77 11.75
CA VAL A 246 17.20 27.79 13.10
C VAL A 246 17.40 26.46 13.84
N PHE A 247 17.46 25.32 13.13
CA PHE A 247 17.46 23.98 13.74
C PHE A 247 18.72 23.13 13.51
N GLY A 248 19.70 23.61 12.73
CA GLY A 248 20.99 22.93 12.56
C GLY A 248 20.99 21.70 11.63
N ARG A 249 22.18 21.33 11.13
CA ARG A 249 22.40 20.38 10.02
C ARG A 249 22.03 18.92 10.33
N ASP A 250 22.02 18.56 11.62
CA ASP A 250 21.72 17.21 12.12
C ASP A 250 20.22 16.92 12.32
N THR A 251 19.33 17.92 12.20
CA THR A 251 17.88 17.72 12.36
C THR A 251 17.17 17.25 11.09
N LYS A 252 17.90 17.08 9.98
CA LYS A 252 17.36 16.70 8.66
C LYS A 252 16.41 15.50 8.74
N SER A 253 16.82 14.44 9.43
CA SER A 253 16.04 13.20 9.60
C SER A 253 14.75 13.40 10.40
N SER A 254 14.80 14.21 11.47
CA SER A 254 13.64 14.49 12.32
C SER A 254 12.62 15.39 11.62
N VAL A 255 13.10 16.38 10.85
CA VAL A 255 12.25 17.26 10.03
C VAL A 255 11.52 16.45 8.97
N HIS A 256 12.22 15.55 8.27
CA HIS A 256 11.61 14.69 7.27
C HIS A 256 10.53 13.76 7.86
N LEU A 257 10.78 13.19 9.05
CA LEU A 257 9.78 12.38 9.74
C LEU A 257 8.57 13.22 10.17
N GLY A 258 8.80 14.45 10.65
CA GLY A 258 7.74 15.41 10.96
C GLY A 258 6.87 15.74 9.75
N ILE A 259 7.48 15.98 8.59
CA ILE A 259 6.76 16.18 7.32
C ILE A 259 5.97 14.92 6.95
N ALA A 260 6.57 13.74 7.07
CA ALA A 260 5.89 12.48 6.78
C ALA A 260 4.64 12.28 7.67
N LEU A 261 4.75 12.57 8.96
CA LEU A 261 3.63 12.55 9.91
C LEU A 261 2.56 13.58 9.56
N ALA A 262 2.96 14.78 9.13
CA ALA A 262 2.03 15.81 8.67
C ALA A 262 1.28 15.37 7.41
N VAL A 263 1.97 14.77 6.43
CA VAL A 263 1.36 14.18 5.23
C VAL A 263 0.39 13.05 5.62
N TRP A 264 0.78 12.21 6.57
CA TRP A 264 -0.08 11.16 7.11
C TRP A 264 -1.34 11.71 7.76
N ALA A 265 -1.20 12.71 8.63
CA ALA A 265 -2.32 13.37 9.29
C ALA A 265 -3.24 14.06 8.27
N ALA A 266 -2.67 14.81 7.32
CA ALA A 266 -3.42 15.50 6.26
C ALA A 266 -4.19 14.53 5.37
N GLY A 267 -3.56 13.46 4.89
CA GLY A 267 -4.22 12.42 4.09
C GLY A 267 -5.33 11.70 4.85
N THR A 268 -5.11 11.42 6.14
CA THR A 268 -6.13 10.84 7.03
C THR A 268 -7.31 11.79 7.24
N LEU A 269 -7.05 13.06 7.53
CA LEU A 269 -8.09 14.08 7.72
C LEU A 269 -8.88 14.29 6.42
N ALA A 270 -8.20 14.40 5.28
CA ALA A 270 -8.84 14.53 3.97
C ALA A 270 -9.74 13.33 3.67
N ALA A 271 -9.30 12.11 3.97
CA ALA A 271 -10.09 10.89 3.83
C ALA A 271 -11.35 10.92 4.73
N VAL A 272 -11.21 11.32 5.99
CA VAL A 272 -12.34 11.43 6.94
C VAL A 272 -13.34 12.51 6.50
N LEU A 273 -12.85 13.68 6.11
CA LEU A 273 -13.69 14.79 5.63
C LEU A 273 -14.43 14.40 4.35
N TRP A 274 -13.77 13.68 3.45
CA TRP A 274 -14.40 13.18 2.23
C TRP A 274 -15.53 12.20 2.53
N VAL A 275 -15.29 11.19 3.38
CA VAL A 275 -16.32 10.22 3.78
C VAL A 275 -17.48 10.92 4.50
N ARG A 276 -17.19 11.91 5.35
CA ARG A 276 -18.22 12.70 6.03
C ARG A 276 -19.10 13.49 5.04
N LYS A 277 -18.51 14.04 3.97
CA LYS A 277 -19.24 14.83 2.96
C LYS A 277 -19.98 13.99 1.92
N ARG A 278 -19.40 12.89 1.44
CA ARG A 278 -19.92 12.13 0.27
C ARG A 278 -20.38 10.71 0.59
N GLY A 279 -20.12 10.23 1.80
CA GLY A 279 -20.25 8.83 2.17
C GLY A 279 -19.18 7.94 1.52
N LEU A 280 -19.01 6.72 2.05
CA LEU A 280 -18.12 5.72 1.45
C LEU A 280 -18.90 4.94 0.38
N ARG A 281 -18.58 5.16 -0.90
CA ARG A 281 -19.20 4.44 -2.04
C ARG A 281 -18.19 3.54 -2.71
N VAL A 282 -18.38 2.22 -2.62
CA VAL A 282 -17.48 1.21 -3.20
C VAL A 282 -17.99 0.79 -4.58
N ARG A 283 -17.11 0.75 -5.59
CA ARG A 283 -17.42 0.42 -6.99
C ARG A 283 -16.94 -0.98 -7.41
#